data_AF-A0A318JSY3-F1
#
_entry.id   AF-A0A318JSY3-F1
#
_cell.length_a   1.000
_cell.length_b   1.000
_cell.length_c   1.000
_cell.angle_alpha   90.00
_cell.angle_beta   90.00
_cell.angle_gamma   90.00
#
_symmetry.space_group_name_H-M   'P 1'
#
loop_
_entity.id
_entity.type
_entity.pdbx_description
1 polymer ?
#
loop_
_entity_poly.entity_id
_entity_poly.type
_entity_poly.pdbx_seq_one_letter_code
_entity_poly.pdbx_strand_id
1 'polypeptide(L)'
;MSSTDSDLTYPHDSKGYRPTAADLRFLGVSVEELREMSAQTVPLGMTSDDYQKFVDELVKAAALDGITQIDVRLKGSSGRFFSGRHKQMTYDRNLIGQYIRQVRGDFALSFELDGIMEQLASVWADPENRPHERPFDSYWRLGISGQPSDYDIQVCSNTIAERARGRLAEFGLTSEYDEKDPTYGYIDHKLVERAAPRLLFWSRRETERLRRPVTIAAFPSEGPQRLTGEQAALSNHLCSADWIVWRSGHDE
;
A
#
# COMPACT_ATOMS: atom_id res chain seq x y z
N MET A 1 13.91 -33.28 16.04
CA MET A 1 12.57 -33.06 15.45
C MET A 1 12.03 -31.81 16.11
N SER A 2 12.15 -30.68 15.42
CA SER A 2 11.87 -29.36 16.00
C SER A 2 10.38 -29.14 16.09
N SER A 3 9.90 -28.95 17.32
CA SER A 3 8.63 -28.31 17.63
C SER A 3 8.69 -26.82 17.25
N THR A 4 7.52 -26.20 17.09
CA THR A 4 7.19 -24.80 16.70
C THR A 4 6.99 -24.51 15.20
N ASP A 5 5.90 -25.04 14.63
CA ASP A 5 5.27 -24.48 13.41
C ASP A 5 3.76 -24.24 13.62
N SER A 6 3.28 -24.30 14.87
CA SER A 6 1.85 -24.40 15.20
C SER A 6 1.13 -23.08 15.46
N ASP A 7 1.80 -21.92 15.36
CA ASP A 7 1.17 -20.61 15.64
C ASP A 7 1.29 -19.59 14.51
N LEU A 8 1.83 -19.98 13.34
CA LEU A 8 1.86 -19.07 12.21
C LEU A 8 0.49 -18.98 11.53
N THR A 9 -0.30 -17.99 11.92
CA THR A 9 -1.52 -17.64 11.18
C THR A 9 -1.09 -16.96 9.88
N TYR A 10 -0.93 -17.74 8.81
CA TYR A 10 -0.70 -17.21 7.47
C TYR A 10 -1.80 -16.20 7.11
N PRO A 11 -1.47 -15.10 6.41
CA PRO A 11 -2.49 -14.22 5.85
C PRO A 11 -3.36 -15.01 4.88
N HIS A 12 -4.60 -14.58 4.74
CA HIS A 12 -5.52 -15.14 3.75
C HIS A 12 -6.27 -14.01 3.05
N ASP A 13 -6.60 -14.22 1.78
CA ASP A 13 -7.47 -13.29 1.08
C ASP A 13 -8.94 -13.46 1.50
N SER A 14 -9.84 -12.62 0.97
CA SER A 14 -11.27 -12.70 1.31
C SER A 14 -11.99 -13.98 0.86
N LYS A 15 -11.36 -14.83 0.04
CA LYS A 15 -11.86 -16.15 -0.35
C LYS A 15 -11.23 -17.29 0.45
N GLY A 16 -10.32 -16.97 1.37
CA GLY A 16 -9.65 -17.93 2.24
C GLY A 16 -8.38 -18.53 1.65
N TYR A 17 -7.92 -18.05 0.48
CA TYR A 17 -6.67 -18.52 -0.11
C TYR A 17 -5.49 -18.15 0.80
N ARG A 18 -4.60 -19.12 1.06
CA ARG A 18 -3.40 -18.95 1.88
C ARG A 18 -2.15 -19.11 1.04
N PRO A 19 -1.13 -18.24 1.21
CA PRO A 19 0.12 -18.37 0.49
C PRO A 19 0.81 -19.71 0.78
N THR A 20 1.22 -20.36 -0.29
CA THR A 20 2.00 -21.59 -0.30
C THR A 20 3.50 -21.26 -0.38
N ALA A 21 4.35 -22.26 -0.13
CA ALA A 21 5.78 -22.11 -0.32
C ALA A 21 6.17 -21.80 -1.78
N ALA A 22 5.36 -22.20 -2.76
CA ALA A 22 5.60 -21.87 -4.17
C ALA A 22 5.36 -20.38 -4.44
N ASP A 23 4.29 -19.81 -3.87
CA ASP A 23 3.99 -18.38 -3.99
C ASP A 23 5.10 -17.57 -3.37
N LEU A 24 5.50 -17.90 -2.14
CA LEU A 24 6.57 -17.21 -1.43
C LEU A 24 7.88 -17.19 -2.22
N ARG A 25 8.28 -18.32 -2.82
CA ARG A 25 9.44 -18.38 -3.71
C ARG A 25 9.28 -17.51 -4.95
N PHE A 26 8.12 -17.53 -5.59
CA PHE A 26 7.86 -16.71 -6.77
C PHE A 26 7.90 -15.21 -6.46
N LEU A 27 7.30 -14.80 -5.34
CA LEU A 27 7.25 -13.41 -4.89
C LEU A 27 8.59 -12.94 -4.31
N GLY A 28 9.48 -13.88 -3.99
CA GLY A 28 10.76 -13.63 -3.32
C GLY A 28 10.56 -13.14 -1.90
N VAL A 29 9.58 -13.70 -1.20
CA VAL A 29 9.29 -13.46 0.21
C VAL A 29 9.67 -14.71 0.98
N SER A 30 10.50 -14.57 2.00
CA SER A 30 10.84 -15.65 2.93
C SER A 30 9.72 -15.91 3.92
N VAL A 31 9.73 -17.09 4.54
CA VAL A 31 8.80 -17.38 5.64
C VAL A 31 9.00 -16.40 6.79
N GLU A 32 10.25 -16.00 7.08
CA GLU A 32 10.56 -15.06 8.16
C GLU A 32 9.99 -13.68 7.91
N GLU A 33 10.17 -13.10 6.72
CA GLU A 33 9.53 -11.82 6.34
C GLU A 33 8.01 -11.89 6.44
N LEU A 34 7.42 -13.05 6.11
CA LEU A 34 5.98 -13.25 6.29
C LEU A 34 5.59 -13.25 7.78
N ARG A 35 6.41 -13.83 8.66
CA ARG A 35 6.18 -13.83 10.12
C ARG A 35 6.26 -12.41 10.66
N GLU A 36 7.33 -11.68 10.31
CA GLU A 36 7.55 -10.30 10.75
C GLU A 36 6.43 -9.37 10.27
N MET A 37 6.00 -9.50 9.01
CA MET A 37 4.87 -8.74 8.50
C MET A 37 3.58 -9.08 9.25
N SER A 38 3.31 -10.37 9.49
CA SER A 38 2.09 -10.80 10.19
C SER A 38 2.08 -10.34 11.65
N ALA A 39 3.24 -10.22 12.28
CA ALA A 39 3.44 -9.67 13.62
C ALA A 39 3.47 -8.13 13.65
N GLN A 40 3.35 -7.47 12.49
CA GLN A 40 3.46 -6.02 12.33
C GLN A 40 4.79 -5.43 12.84
N THR A 41 5.90 -6.19 12.69
CA THR A 41 7.24 -5.74 13.11
C THR A 41 8.07 -5.20 11.96
N VAL A 42 8.01 -5.81 10.77
CA VAL A 42 8.74 -5.35 9.57
C VAL A 42 7.88 -5.57 8.32
N PRO A 43 7.60 -4.52 7.52
CA PRO A 43 6.81 -4.68 6.30
C PRO A 43 7.57 -5.44 5.22
N LEU A 44 6.85 -6.11 4.33
CA LEU A 44 7.48 -6.86 3.24
C LEU A 44 8.29 -5.93 2.34
N GLY A 45 9.50 -6.38 1.97
CA GLY A 45 10.42 -5.62 1.14
C GLY A 45 11.33 -4.65 1.92
N MET A 46 11.33 -4.70 3.25
CA MET A 46 12.31 -4.03 4.10
C MET A 46 13.04 -5.03 4.99
N THR A 47 14.28 -4.71 5.36
CA THR A 47 14.92 -5.30 6.53
C THR A 47 14.49 -4.58 7.81
N SER A 48 14.74 -5.18 8.98
CA SER A 48 14.52 -4.52 10.28
C SER A 48 15.24 -3.16 10.36
N ASP A 49 16.50 -3.09 9.90
CA ASP A 49 17.29 -1.85 9.89
C ASP A 49 16.71 -0.80 8.94
N ASP A 50 16.20 -1.23 7.78
CA ASP A 50 15.54 -0.34 6.83
C ASP A 50 14.27 0.24 7.42
N TYR A 51 13.48 -0.57 8.12
CA TYR A 51 12.23 -0.15 8.73
C TYR A 51 12.46 0.79 9.91
N GLN A 52 13.42 0.52 10.79
CA GLN A 52 13.78 1.44 11.88
C GLN A 52 14.16 2.83 11.33
N LYS A 53 15.05 2.87 10.33
CA LYS A 53 15.45 4.14 9.68
C LYS A 53 14.28 4.83 8.99
N PHE A 54 13.40 4.06 8.35
CA PHE A 54 12.20 4.57 7.69
C PHE A 54 11.30 5.31 8.69
N VAL A 55 11.04 4.72 9.86
CA VAL A 55 10.24 5.31 10.94
C VAL A 55 10.93 6.52 11.56
N ASP A 56 12.23 6.41 11.90
CA ASP A 56 12.97 7.51 12.53
C ASP A 56 12.97 8.77 11.65
N GLU A 57 13.21 8.60 10.35
CA GLU A 57 13.25 9.71 9.41
C GLU A 57 11.84 10.25 9.08
N LEU A 58 10.80 9.41 9.15
CA LEU A 58 9.40 9.86 9.08
C LEU A 58 9.07 10.80 10.24
N VAL A 59 9.38 10.37 11.47
CA VAL A 59 9.10 11.15 12.69
C VAL A 59 9.85 12.48 12.65
N LYS A 60 11.12 12.45 12.24
CA LYS A 60 11.94 13.65 12.06
C LYS A 60 11.37 14.58 10.98
N ALA A 61 10.90 14.04 9.86
CA ALA A 61 10.29 14.83 8.80
C ALA A 61 8.99 15.51 9.27
N ALA A 62 8.11 14.77 9.97
CA ALA A 62 6.90 15.31 10.58
C ALA A 62 7.23 16.44 11.57
N ALA A 63 8.21 16.24 12.45
CA ALA A 63 8.65 17.25 13.41
C ALA A 63 9.22 18.50 12.73
N LEU A 64 9.97 18.36 11.63
CA LEU A 64 10.49 19.49 10.85
C LEU A 64 9.38 20.26 10.12
N ASP A 65 8.27 19.61 9.79
CA ASP A 65 7.05 20.26 9.34
C ASP A 65 6.23 20.84 10.51
N GLY A 66 6.66 20.67 11.77
CA GLY A 66 5.94 21.14 12.95
C GLY A 66 4.63 20.38 13.21
N ILE A 67 4.54 19.13 12.76
CA ILE A 67 3.38 18.26 12.96
C ILE A 67 3.63 17.41 14.20
N THR A 68 2.91 17.70 15.29
CA THR A 68 3.09 17.03 16.59
C THR A 68 1.97 16.04 16.93
N GLN A 69 0.78 16.25 16.37
CA GLN A 69 -0.38 15.35 16.45
C GLN A 69 -0.56 14.62 15.12
N ILE A 70 -0.21 13.34 15.10
CA ILE A 70 -0.16 12.53 13.88
C ILE A 70 -0.46 11.06 14.20
N ASP A 71 -1.29 10.42 13.39
CA ASP A 71 -1.47 8.97 13.33
C ASP A 71 -1.03 8.52 11.93
N VAL A 72 -0.02 7.66 11.89
CA VAL A 72 0.57 7.14 10.65
C VAL A 72 0.36 5.64 10.59
N ARG A 73 -0.22 5.18 9.48
CA ARG A 73 -0.53 3.76 9.25
C ARG A 73 -0.01 3.28 7.92
N LEU A 74 0.37 2.01 7.88
CA LEU A 74 0.74 1.32 6.65
C LEU A 74 -0.48 0.55 6.10
N LYS A 75 -0.74 0.72 4.80
CA LYS A 75 -1.79 0.01 4.06
C LYS A 75 -1.19 -0.72 2.85
N GLY A 76 -2.04 -1.50 2.19
CA GLY A 76 -1.66 -2.26 1.01
C GLY A 76 -0.98 -3.60 1.32
N SER A 77 -0.48 -4.23 0.26
CA SER A 77 0.06 -5.59 0.31
C SER A 77 1.39 -5.69 1.07
N SER A 78 2.15 -4.60 1.21
CA SER A 78 3.40 -4.58 1.99
C SER A 78 3.17 -4.83 3.49
N GLY A 79 2.03 -4.37 4.04
CA GLY A 79 1.64 -4.61 5.43
C GLY A 79 0.58 -5.69 5.65
N ARG A 80 0.05 -6.32 4.57
CA ARG A 80 -1.07 -7.30 4.66
C ARG A 80 -0.93 -8.52 3.76
N PHE A 81 0.17 -8.65 3.03
CA PHE A 81 0.39 -9.60 1.95
C PHE A 81 -0.51 -9.43 0.72
N PHE A 82 -1.82 -9.25 0.88
CA PHE A 82 -2.76 -9.02 -0.22
C PHE A 82 -3.18 -7.55 -0.29
N SER A 83 -3.44 -7.04 -1.49
CA SER A 83 -3.81 -5.64 -1.73
C SER A 83 -5.25 -5.27 -1.35
N GLY A 84 -6.06 -6.22 -0.87
CA GLY A 84 -7.46 -6.02 -0.50
C GLY A 84 -8.46 -6.27 -1.64
N ARG A 85 -9.74 -6.37 -1.27
CA ARG A 85 -10.87 -6.79 -2.14
C ARG A 85 -11.05 -5.99 -3.43
N HIS A 86 -10.63 -4.73 -3.45
CA HIS A 86 -10.78 -3.84 -4.60
C HIS A 86 -9.67 -4.00 -5.65
N LYS A 87 -8.60 -4.74 -5.34
CA LYS A 87 -7.48 -5.03 -6.24
C LYS A 87 -7.37 -6.55 -6.43
N GLN A 88 -8.12 -7.07 -7.40
CA GLN A 88 -8.15 -8.49 -7.72
C GLN A 88 -6.97 -8.93 -8.59
N MET A 89 -6.62 -10.20 -8.47
CA MET A 89 -5.67 -10.87 -9.36
C MET A 89 -6.38 -11.23 -10.67
N THR A 90 -5.85 -10.82 -11.83
CA THR A 90 -6.39 -11.26 -13.13
C THR A 90 -5.59 -12.41 -13.71
N TYR A 91 -6.33 -13.37 -14.29
CA TYR A 91 -5.79 -14.52 -15.02
C TYR A 91 -6.24 -14.53 -16.48
N ASP A 92 -6.91 -13.45 -16.93
CA ASP A 92 -7.36 -13.29 -18.30
C ASP A 92 -6.35 -12.47 -19.10
N ARG A 93 -5.87 -13.04 -20.21
CA ARG A 93 -4.86 -12.44 -21.08
C ARG A 93 -5.26 -11.06 -21.61
N ASN A 94 -6.54 -10.87 -21.96
CA ASN A 94 -7.03 -9.60 -22.51
C ASN A 94 -7.09 -8.53 -21.42
N LEU A 95 -7.57 -8.88 -20.22
CA LEU A 95 -7.59 -7.98 -19.07
C LEU A 95 -6.18 -7.58 -18.64
N ILE A 96 -5.22 -8.52 -18.67
CA ILE A 96 -3.80 -8.21 -18.44
C ILE A 96 -3.29 -7.20 -19.49
N GLY A 97 -3.57 -7.44 -20.77
CA GLY A 97 -3.19 -6.51 -21.85
C GLY A 97 -3.81 -5.12 -21.68
N GLN A 98 -5.08 -5.03 -21.27
CA GLN A 98 -5.74 -3.76 -20.95
C GLN A 98 -5.08 -3.05 -19.76
N TYR A 99 -4.76 -3.81 -18.71
CA TYR A 99 -4.09 -3.27 -17.54
C TYR A 99 -2.69 -2.72 -17.87
N ILE A 100 -1.90 -3.46 -18.66
CA ILE A 100 -0.59 -3.01 -19.14
C ILE A 100 -0.74 -1.70 -19.92
N ARG A 101 -1.73 -1.61 -20.83
CA ARG A 101 -2.01 -0.38 -21.57
C ARG A 101 -2.35 0.79 -20.66
N GLN A 102 -3.16 0.57 -19.63
CA GLN A 102 -3.52 1.62 -18.68
C GLN A 102 -2.30 2.12 -17.90
N VAL A 103 -1.41 1.21 -17.46
CA VAL A 103 -0.26 1.55 -16.62
C VAL A 103 0.91 2.12 -17.43
N ARG A 104 1.22 1.52 -18.59
CA ARG A 104 2.38 1.90 -19.41
C ARG A 104 2.06 2.95 -20.47
N GLY A 105 0.78 3.13 -20.81
CA GLY A 105 0.35 3.98 -21.94
C GLY A 105 0.59 3.35 -23.32
N ASP A 106 0.99 2.09 -23.38
CA ASP A 106 1.30 1.36 -24.62
C ASP A 106 0.84 -0.10 -24.57
N PHE A 107 0.71 -0.75 -25.73
CA PHE A 107 0.29 -2.14 -25.84
C PHE A 107 1.43 -3.10 -25.43
N ALA A 108 1.05 -4.16 -24.70
CA ALA A 108 1.95 -5.27 -24.46
C ALA A 108 2.28 -5.99 -25.78
N LEU A 109 3.54 -6.38 -25.96
CA LEU A 109 3.94 -7.25 -27.06
C LEU A 109 3.39 -8.67 -26.83
N SER A 110 3.06 -9.39 -27.90
CA SER A 110 2.45 -10.73 -27.77
C SER A 110 3.32 -11.68 -26.93
N PHE A 111 4.64 -11.66 -27.14
CA PHE A 111 5.55 -12.54 -26.41
C PHE A 111 5.65 -12.17 -24.91
N GLU A 112 5.44 -10.91 -24.53
CA GLU A 112 5.37 -10.51 -23.12
C GLU A 112 4.13 -11.12 -22.46
N LEU A 113 2.97 -11.03 -23.14
CA LEU A 113 1.73 -11.63 -22.66
C LEU A 113 1.86 -13.15 -22.57
N ASP A 114 2.48 -13.79 -23.54
CA ASP A 114 2.66 -15.25 -23.54
C ASP A 114 3.54 -15.70 -22.35
N GLY A 115 4.64 -14.97 -22.08
CA GLY A 115 5.48 -15.22 -20.91
C GLY A 115 4.75 -15.00 -19.57
N ILE A 116 3.92 -13.95 -19.47
CA ILE A 116 3.08 -13.72 -18.28
C ILE A 116 2.12 -14.89 -18.06
N MET A 117 1.44 -15.34 -19.12
CA MET A 117 0.46 -16.42 -19.03
C MET A 117 1.11 -17.75 -18.67
N GLU A 118 2.29 -18.06 -19.22
CA GLU A 118 3.08 -19.23 -18.85
C GLU A 118 3.47 -19.20 -17.37
N GLN A 119 3.93 -18.04 -16.88
CA GLN A 119 4.32 -17.89 -15.48
C GLN A 119 3.12 -18.01 -14.53
N LEU A 120 1.97 -17.43 -14.88
CA LEU A 120 0.72 -17.60 -14.14
C LEU A 120 0.30 -19.07 -14.06
N ALA A 121 0.36 -19.80 -15.19
CA ALA A 121 0.02 -21.22 -15.23
C ALA A 121 1.01 -22.09 -14.45
N SER A 122 2.26 -21.65 -14.30
CA SER A 122 3.28 -22.34 -13.52
C SER A 122 3.11 -22.15 -12.00
N VAL A 123 2.85 -20.92 -11.57
CA VAL A 123 2.77 -20.57 -10.13
C VAL A 123 1.36 -20.84 -9.58
N TRP A 124 0.32 -20.53 -10.35
CA TRP A 124 -1.09 -20.61 -9.96
C TRP A 124 -1.89 -21.46 -10.94
N ALA A 125 -1.44 -22.71 -11.11
CA ALA A 125 -1.99 -23.68 -12.05
C ALA A 125 -3.46 -24.06 -11.76
N ASP A 126 -3.83 -24.15 -10.48
CA ASP A 126 -5.15 -24.60 -10.04
C ASP A 126 -6.14 -23.43 -10.03
N PRO A 127 -7.15 -23.41 -10.93
CA PRO A 127 -8.15 -22.34 -10.96
C PRO A 127 -9.01 -22.26 -9.69
N GLU A 128 -9.18 -23.39 -8.99
CA GLU A 128 -9.97 -23.49 -7.76
C GLU A 128 -9.15 -23.10 -6.52
N ASN A 129 -7.81 -23.08 -6.63
CA ASN A 129 -6.90 -22.80 -5.52
C ASN A 129 -5.78 -21.85 -5.94
N ARG A 130 -6.15 -20.59 -6.19
CA ARG A 130 -5.23 -19.49 -6.52
C ARG A 130 -5.69 -18.17 -5.89
N PRO A 131 -4.79 -17.18 -5.73
CA PRO A 131 -5.14 -15.89 -5.16
C PRO A 131 -6.31 -15.21 -5.88
N HIS A 132 -7.29 -14.73 -5.12
CA HIS A 132 -8.34 -13.88 -5.63
C HIS A 132 -7.95 -12.39 -5.54
N GLU A 133 -7.31 -12.01 -4.44
CA GLU A 133 -6.72 -10.68 -4.27
C GLU A 133 -5.26 -10.69 -4.70
N ARG A 134 -4.77 -9.56 -5.23
CA ARG A 134 -3.40 -9.47 -5.74
C ARG A 134 -2.39 -9.60 -4.60
N PRO A 135 -1.49 -10.61 -4.62
CA PRO A 135 -0.42 -10.73 -3.63
C PRO A 135 0.65 -9.63 -3.80
N PHE A 136 1.39 -9.38 -2.73
CA PHE A 136 2.58 -8.53 -2.72
C PHE A 136 3.49 -8.87 -3.89
N ASP A 137 3.83 -7.86 -4.68
CA ASP A 137 4.76 -7.89 -5.81
C ASP A 137 4.39 -8.79 -6.98
N SER A 138 3.26 -9.50 -6.94
CA SER A 138 2.82 -10.41 -8.00
C SER A 138 2.83 -9.75 -9.39
N TYR A 139 2.25 -8.57 -9.53
CA TYR A 139 2.20 -7.87 -10.82
C TYR A 139 3.58 -7.38 -11.28
N TRP A 140 4.47 -7.03 -10.36
CA TRP A 140 5.84 -6.64 -10.71
C TRP A 140 6.67 -7.85 -11.13
N ARG A 141 6.55 -8.96 -10.39
CA ARG A 141 7.23 -10.24 -10.67
C ARG A 141 6.78 -10.86 -11.98
N LEU A 142 5.52 -10.68 -12.36
CA LEU A 142 4.99 -11.04 -13.67
C LEU A 142 5.39 -10.05 -14.77
N GLY A 143 5.93 -8.88 -14.44
CA GLY A 143 6.19 -7.82 -15.42
C GLY A 143 4.94 -7.06 -15.89
N ILE A 144 3.78 -7.28 -15.29
CA ILE A 144 2.55 -6.51 -15.57
C ILE A 144 2.70 -5.05 -15.11
N SER A 145 3.29 -4.84 -13.94
CA SER A 145 3.63 -3.52 -13.39
C SER A 145 5.11 -3.21 -13.62
N GLY A 146 5.42 -1.96 -14.00
CA GLY A 146 6.80 -1.48 -14.10
C GLY A 146 7.48 -1.21 -12.75
N GLN A 147 6.71 -1.26 -11.65
CA GLN A 147 7.18 -0.98 -10.29
C GLN A 147 6.71 -2.06 -9.31
N PRO A 148 7.50 -2.35 -8.26
CA PRO A 148 7.06 -3.19 -7.15
C PRO A 148 5.87 -2.55 -6.41
N SER A 149 5.21 -3.31 -5.53
CA SER A 149 4.10 -2.81 -4.69
C SER A 149 4.54 -1.61 -3.88
N ASP A 150 3.67 -0.67 -3.56
CA ASP A 150 4.03 0.51 -2.80
C ASP A 150 4.03 0.28 -1.28
N TYR A 151 4.67 1.21 -0.56
CA TYR A 151 4.37 1.49 0.84
C TYR A 151 3.34 2.63 0.87
N ASP A 152 2.07 2.28 1.06
CA ASP A 152 0.96 3.22 1.16
C ASP A 152 0.85 3.74 2.60
N ILE A 153 1.39 4.93 2.83
CA ILE A 153 1.47 5.58 4.13
C ILE A 153 0.28 6.53 4.29
N GLN A 154 -0.65 6.14 5.16
CA GLN A 154 -1.76 7.00 5.55
C GLN A 154 -1.36 7.88 6.71
N VAL A 155 -1.53 9.19 6.55
CA VAL A 155 -1.19 10.20 7.56
C VAL A 155 -2.45 10.95 7.97
N CYS A 156 -2.89 10.79 9.21
CA CYS A 156 -4.03 11.51 9.76
C CYS A 156 -3.52 12.65 10.66
N SER A 157 -3.79 13.90 10.27
CA SER A 157 -3.38 15.08 11.04
C SER A 157 -4.21 16.32 10.67
N ASN A 158 -4.87 16.90 11.68
CA ASN A 158 -5.57 18.18 11.55
C ASN A 158 -4.62 19.32 11.16
N THR A 159 -3.35 19.30 11.59
CA THR A 159 -2.36 20.31 11.19
C THR A 159 -2.13 20.30 9.68
N ILE A 160 -2.07 19.12 9.05
CA ILE A 160 -1.95 19.01 7.59
C ILE A 160 -3.23 19.52 6.92
N ALA A 161 -4.40 19.07 7.41
CA ALA A 161 -5.69 19.47 6.85
C ALA A 161 -5.92 20.99 6.92
N GLU A 162 -5.66 21.63 8.05
CA GLU A 162 -5.81 23.08 8.23
C GLU A 162 -4.89 23.88 7.31
N ARG A 163 -3.63 23.45 7.17
CA ARG A 163 -2.67 24.09 6.25
C ARG A 163 -3.06 23.90 4.79
N ALA A 164 -3.54 22.72 4.42
CA ALA A 164 -4.04 22.43 3.08
C ALA A 164 -5.25 23.33 2.76
N ARG A 165 -6.22 23.43 3.68
CA ARG A 165 -7.38 24.32 3.56
C ARG A 165 -6.97 25.79 3.39
N GLY A 166 -5.98 26.24 4.16
CA GLY A 166 -5.44 27.61 4.05
C GLY A 166 -4.79 27.94 2.70
N ARG A 167 -4.53 26.94 1.86
CA ARG A 167 -3.86 27.08 0.56
C ARG A 167 -4.76 26.81 -0.64
N LEU A 168 -6.04 26.48 -0.45
CA LEU A 168 -6.96 26.17 -1.56
C LEU A 168 -6.99 27.25 -2.64
N ALA A 169 -6.99 28.52 -2.22
CA ALA A 169 -6.97 29.67 -3.10
C ALA A 169 -5.72 29.73 -4.00
N GLU A 170 -4.56 29.23 -3.54
CA GLU A 170 -3.33 29.15 -4.34
C GLU A 170 -3.48 28.23 -5.56
N PHE A 171 -4.43 27.29 -5.50
CA PHE A 171 -4.68 26.28 -6.53
C PHE A 171 -6.00 26.50 -7.30
N GLY A 172 -6.68 27.62 -7.06
CA GLY A 172 -7.98 27.91 -7.68
C GLY A 172 -9.11 26.99 -7.20
N LEU A 173 -8.94 26.35 -6.03
CA LEU A 173 -9.95 25.50 -5.41
C LEU A 173 -10.83 26.35 -4.48
N THR A 174 -12.15 26.16 -4.59
CA THR A 174 -13.16 26.87 -3.79
C THR A 174 -13.88 25.98 -2.77
N SER A 175 -13.69 24.68 -2.85
CA SER A 175 -14.24 23.66 -1.95
C SER A 175 -13.13 22.78 -1.39
N GLU A 176 -13.45 22.05 -0.32
CA GLU A 176 -12.49 21.70 0.73
C GLU A 176 -11.34 20.82 0.25
N TYR A 177 -11.56 19.88 -0.67
CA TYR A 177 -10.55 19.10 -1.39
C TYR A 177 -11.16 18.65 -2.73
N ASP A 178 -10.38 18.64 -3.83
CA ASP A 178 -10.83 18.45 -5.23
C ASP A 178 -11.98 17.43 -5.41
N GLU A 179 -13.10 17.83 -6.03
CA GLU A 179 -14.30 17.01 -6.28
C GLU A 179 -14.06 15.78 -7.19
N LYS A 180 -12.85 15.63 -7.74
CA LYS A 180 -12.51 14.61 -8.72
C LYS A 180 -12.13 13.24 -8.14
N ASP A 181 -11.77 13.14 -6.86
CA ASP A 181 -11.60 11.84 -6.19
C ASP A 181 -12.33 11.73 -4.83
N PRO A 182 -13.67 11.79 -4.85
CA PRO A 182 -14.48 11.63 -3.64
C PRO A 182 -14.45 10.19 -3.10
N THR A 183 -13.86 9.25 -3.84
CA THR A 183 -13.94 7.81 -3.55
C THR A 183 -13.13 7.44 -2.32
N TYR A 184 -11.98 8.07 -2.11
CA TYR A 184 -11.06 7.69 -1.05
C TYR A 184 -10.92 8.75 0.06
N GLY A 185 -11.37 9.99 -0.19
CA GLY A 185 -11.47 11.05 0.82
C GLY A 185 -10.12 11.61 1.30
N TYR A 186 -9.04 11.42 0.54
CA TYR A 186 -7.73 11.99 0.88
C TYR A 186 -7.63 13.46 0.47
N ILE A 187 -6.78 14.21 1.16
CA ILE A 187 -6.40 15.58 0.80
C ILE A 187 -5.61 15.53 -0.52
N ASP A 188 -5.96 16.37 -1.50
CA ASP A 188 -5.25 16.41 -2.79
C ASP A 188 -3.73 16.45 -2.61
N HIS A 189 -3.03 15.60 -3.35
CA HIS A 189 -1.59 15.41 -3.16
C HIS A 189 -0.81 16.72 -3.24
N LYS A 190 -1.16 17.65 -4.15
CA LYS A 190 -0.45 18.93 -4.30
C LYS A 190 -0.65 19.83 -3.09
N LEU A 191 -1.81 19.77 -2.44
CA LEU A 191 -2.05 20.47 -1.19
C LEU A 191 -1.20 19.88 -0.06
N VAL A 192 -1.10 18.55 0.02
CA VAL A 192 -0.21 17.87 0.98
C VAL A 192 1.24 18.28 0.76
N GLU A 193 1.70 18.34 -0.50
CA GLU A 193 3.06 18.76 -0.84
C GLU A 193 3.40 20.16 -0.29
N ARG A 194 2.42 21.07 -0.22
CA ARG A 194 2.59 22.42 0.31
C ARG A 194 2.37 22.51 1.82
N ALA A 195 1.52 21.65 2.38
CA ALA A 195 1.19 21.63 3.80
C ALA A 195 2.29 20.96 4.66
N ALA A 196 2.94 19.93 4.10
CA ALA A 196 3.96 19.10 4.75
C ALA A 196 5.13 18.76 3.81
N PRO A 197 5.92 19.76 3.39
CA PRO A 197 6.98 19.57 2.39
C PRO A 197 8.12 18.66 2.86
N ARG A 198 8.41 18.57 4.18
CA ARG A 198 9.47 17.69 4.68
C ARG A 198 9.03 16.23 4.67
N LEU A 199 7.76 15.94 4.98
CA LEU A 199 7.18 14.60 4.81
C LEU A 199 7.21 14.15 3.34
N LEU A 200 6.86 15.03 2.40
CA LEU A 200 6.99 14.71 0.98
C LEU A 200 8.44 14.44 0.57
N PHE A 201 9.38 15.27 1.03
CA PHE A 201 10.80 15.07 0.73
C PHE A 201 11.29 13.72 1.27
N TRP A 202 10.85 13.35 2.48
CA TRP A 202 11.11 12.03 3.06
C TRP A 202 10.57 10.91 2.18
N SER A 203 9.30 10.95 1.76
CA SER A 203 8.73 9.85 0.95
C SER A 203 9.45 9.66 -0.39
N ARG A 204 9.87 10.76 -1.04
CA ARG A 204 10.67 10.70 -2.27
C ARG A 204 12.05 10.09 -2.03
N ARG A 205 12.73 10.50 -0.95
CA ARG A 205 14.05 9.94 -0.60
C ARG A 205 13.96 8.46 -0.23
N GLU A 206 12.94 8.06 0.52
CA GLU A 206 12.70 6.65 0.84
C GLU A 206 12.32 5.85 -0.41
N THR A 207 11.58 6.43 -1.35
CA THR A 207 11.29 5.80 -2.65
C THR A 207 12.57 5.46 -3.41
N GLU A 208 13.51 6.40 -3.47
CA GLU A 208 14.81 6.20 -4.12
C GLU A 208 15.67 5.17 -3.39
N ARG A 209 15.74 5.28 -2.06
CA ARG A 209 16.55 4.40 -1.20
C ARG A 209 16.08 2.94 -1.26
N LEU A 210 14.78 2.73 -1.17
CA LEU A 210 14.14 1.41 -1.13
C LEU A 210 13.86 0.86 -2.53
N ARG A 211 14.02 1.69 -3.58
CA ARG A 211 13.69 1.36 -4.98
C ARG A 211 12.25 0.86 -5.13
N ARG A 212 11.35 1.42 -4.33
CA ARG A 212 9.94 1.07 -4.24
C ARG A 212 9.13 2.32 -3.94
N PRO A 213 7.97 2.55 -4.57
CA PRO A 213 7.18 3.74 -4.28
C PRO A 213 6.78 3.83 -2.81
N VAL A 214 7.00 4.99 -2.21
CA VAL A 214 6.46 5.37 -0.90
C VAL A 214 5.47 6.50 -1.14
N THR A 215 4.19 6.20 -0.97
CA THR A 215 3.09 7.12 -1.25
C THR A 215 2.51 7.64 0.06
N ILE A 216 2.10 8.91 0.07
CA ILE A 216 1.44 9.53 1.22
C ILE A 216 0.00 9.83 0.84
N ALA A 217 -0.95 9.27 1.58
CA ALA A 217 -2.34 9.66 1.57
C ALA A 217 -2.65 10.38 2.89
N ALA A 218 -2.96 11.67 2.83
CA ALA A 218 -3.23 12.47 4.03
C ALA A 218 -4.72 12.67 4.28
N PHE A 219 -5.11 12.69 5.54
CA PHE A 219 -6.47 12.88 6.01
C PHE A 219 -6.48 13.83 7.23
N PRO A 220 -7.63 14.46 7.54
CA PRO A 220 -7.90 14.96 8.88
C PRO A 220 -7.73 13.86 9.95
N SER A 221 -7.64 14.24 11.23
CA SER A 221 -7.37 13.31 12.33
C SER A 221 -8.45 12.25 12.53
N GLU A 222 -9.70 12.52 12.15
CA GLU A 222 -10.78 11.52 12.11
C GLU A 222 -10.55 10.39 11.09
N GLY A 223 -9.60 10.59 10.16
CA GLY A 223 -9.27 9.66 9.10
C GLY A 223 -10.30 9.64 7.96
N PRO A 224 -10.13 8.71 7.00
CA PRO A 224 -11.06 8.57 5.88
C PRO A 224 -12.44 8.14 6.34
N GLN A 225 -13.47 8.65 5.67
CA GLN A 225 -14.86 8.27 5.93
C GLN A 225 -15.07 6.76 5.74
N ARG A 226 -15.90 6.18 6.60
CA ARG A 226 -16.30 4.79 6.49
C ARG A 226 -17.32 4.62 5.37
N LEU A 227 -16.89 4.03 4.26
CA LEU A 227 -17.80 3.62 3.19
C LEU A 227 -18.57 2.36 3.58
N THR A 228 -19.84 2.29 3.16
CA THR A 228 -20.77 1.17 3.42
C THR A 228 -21.39 0.65 2.12
N GLY A 229 -22.06 -0.50 2.16
CA GLY A 229 -22.73 -1.07 0.98
C GLY A 229 -21.74 -1.55 -0.08
N GLU A 230 -22.04 -1.30 -1.36
CA GLU A 230 -21.24 -1.75 -2.51
C GLU A 230 -19.81 -1.16 -2.51
N GLN A 231 -19.61 -0.02 -1.85
CA GLN A 231 -18.31 0.66 -1.75
C GLN A 231 -17.50 0.25 -0.51
N ALA A 232 -18.03 -0.64 0.35
CA ALA A 232 -17.34 -1.05 1.58
C ALA A 232 -15.94 -1.64 1.33
N ALA A 233 -15.70 -2.25 0.17
CA ALA A 233 -14.39 -2.81 -0.22
C ALA A 233 -13.31 -1.75 -0.50
N LEU A 234 -13.72 -0.49 -0.70
CA LEU A 234 -12.85 0.68 -0.92
C LEU A 234 -12.64 1.48 0.37
N SER A 235 -13.32 1.09 1.46
CA SER A 235 -13.29 1.81 2.73
C SER A 235 -11.90 1.76 3.36
N ASN A 236 -11.28 2.93 3.47
CA ASN A 236 -9.96 3.10 4.06
C ASN A 236 -9.99 3.49 5.55
N HIS A 237 -11.18 3.57 6.16
CA HIS A 237 -11.36 4.01 7.55
C HIS A 237 -10.39 3.33 8.53
N LEU A 238 -10.03 4.10 9.55
CA LEU A 238 -9.15 3.63 10.61
C LEU A 238 -9.79 2.46 11.35
N CYS A 239 -9.08 1.35 11.47
CA CYS A 239 -9.49 0.21 12.29
C CYS A 239 -8.39 -0.24 13.26
N SER A 240 -8.76 -1.00 14.29
CA SER A 240 -7.81 -1.46 15.31
C SER A 240 -6.78 -2.48 14.79
N ALA A 241 -7.08 -3.15 13.67
CA ALA A 241 -6.19 -4.12 13.04
C ALA A 241 -5.20 -3.47 12.06
N ASP A 242 -5.26 -2.16 11.87
CA ASP A 242 -4.30 -1.46 11.02
C ASP A 242 -2.90 -1.50 11.62
N TRP A 243 -1.90 -1.61 10.75
CA TRP A 243 -0.52 -1.45 11.13
C TRP A 243 -0.25 0.01 11.46
N ILE A 244 -0.08 0.32 12.74
CA ILE A 244 0.31 1.65 13.22
C ILE A 244 1.83 1.77 13.09
N VAL A 245 2.29 2.64 12.20
CA VAL A 245 3.72 2.92 11.99
C VAL A 245 4.23 3.88 13.07
N TRP A 246 3.44 4.91 13.37
CA TRP A 246 3.75 5.90 14.39
C TRP A 246 2.47 6.60 14.85
N ARG A 247 2.41 6.98 16.13
CA ARG A 247 1.34 7.83 16.66
C ARG A 247 1.91 8.76 17.72
N SER A 248 1.57 10.04 17.64
CA SER A 248 1.87 11.00 18.70
C SER A 248 0.73 11.99 18.91
N GLY A 249 0.57 12.46 20.15
CA GLY A 249 -0.36 13.54 20.48
C GLY A 249 -1.84 13.14 20.61
N HIS A 250 -2.13 11.87 20.91
CA HIS A 250 -3.43 11.49 21.47
C HIS A 250 -3.42 11.74 22.97
N ASP A 251 -4.40 12.52 23.46
CA ASP A 251 -4.80 12.46 24.85
C ASP A 251 -5.32 11.03 25.15
N GLU A 252 -4.95 10.50 26.31
CA GLU A 252 -5.47 9.24 26.87
C GLU A 252 -7.01 9.22 26.97
#